data_AF-A0A7X7NBI9-F1
#
_entry.id   AF-A0A7X7NBI9-F1
#
_cell.length_a   1.000
_cell.length_b   1.000
_cell.length_c   1.000
_cell.angle_alpha   90.00
_cell.angle_beta   90.00
_cell.angle_gamma   90.00
#
_symmetry.space_group_name_H-M   'P 1'
#
loop_
_entity.id
_entity.type
_entity.pdbx_description
1 polymer ?
#
loop_
_entity_poly.entity_id
_entity_poly.type
_entity_poly.pdbx_seq_one_letter_code
_entity_poly.pdbx_strand_id
1 'polypeptide(L)'
;MRSPIWFVLVVALSNCVFLHGRSIPLELESWRLGIEDGRARMESSRVMIGGVEHPAIRVETPVGGNISHYFPEEFDGSEYGTLEFDFMLESQPLFMCYGYLHSSRRPGAADLRCEFPFKRAIGLVDTPIQKGVWYHARVSLEGHDAFNPRCFRGISIGLANWRHEEVDDGSKLTYLVANVKLSKARVAGGRLDAECARKMADWRRFVDAFAVDYSDGSALLGAPSGHRFEEPIVLVRDGKALAELRVNESYSEACVMTAALDFQRYVKEMTGVELPINPSTETEGVTKLVLGRACSQVLNVGLEHRDDIRRLAGTDGYAIRRVGNDLRIFGACDKGVLNGLYALLENNTGIIWARPNPDFGTVFSKCDELVLVWGQDVLEVPSSKYRGFGCFGETNQAWMTRNRGNYMTAGGGNNYWAFASAKKYGSPMFWFHGGHNVGTFVKSSHPFSEYPELYSLIRGKRRDSACNLCFTNPQMGKVFADNLLDMARRMPRDVTG
;
A
#
# COMPACT_ATOMS: atom_id res chain seq x y z
N MET A 1 5.07 43.93 41.37
CA MET A 1 3.97 43.32 42.13
C MET A 1 2.69 43.51 41.34
N ARG A 2 2.09 42.41 40.88
CA ARG A 2 0.86 42.37 40.07
C ARG A 2 -0.27 41.73 40.89
N SER A 3 -1.50 42.08 40.49
CA SER A 3 -2.83 41.56 40.88
C SER A 3 -3.52 42.20 42.09
N PRO A 4 -4.88 42.16 42.16
CA PRO A 4 -5.87 41.92 41.10
C PRO A 4 -7.10 42.87 41.14
N ILE A 5 -7.74 43.06 39.99
CA ILE A 5 -9.08 43.67 39.88
C ILE A 5 -10.12 42.55 39.78
N TRP A 6 -11.13 42.65 40.64
CA TRP A 6 -12.33 41.83 40.71
C TRP A 6 -13.31 42.17 39.58
N PHE A 7 -13.97 41.16 39.00
CA PHE A 7 -15.28 41.35 38.36
C PHE A 7 -16.21 40.14 38.63
N VAL A 8 -17.11 40.39 39.59
CA VAL A 8 -18.55 40.04 39.67
C VAL A 8 -19.04 38.80 38.92
N LEU A 9 -19.37 37.76 39.69
CA LEU A 9 -20.21 36.63 39.31
C LEU A 9 -21.69 37.06 39.39
N VAL A 10 -22.36 37.20 38.25
CA VAL A 10 -23.82 37.29 38.19
C VAL A 10 -24.39 35.88 38.06
N VAL A 11 -25.05 35.42 39.12
CA VAL A 11 -25.92 34.24 39.09
C VAL A 11 -27.26 34.68 38.51
N ALA A 12 -27.60 34.17 37.33
CA ALA A 12 -28.95 34.18 36.81
C ALA A 12 -29.34 32.74 36.49
N LEU A 13 -30.15 32.15 37.37
CA LEU A 13 -30.94 30.95 37.08
C LEU A 13 -32.04 31.33 36.10
N SER A 14 -32.05 30.73 34.92
CA SER A 14 -33.23 30.68 34.04
C SER A 14 -33.17 29.39 33.22
N ASN A 15 -34.15 28.53 33.45
CA ASN A 15 -34.42 27.33 32.66
C ASN A 15 -34.59 27.67 31.18
N CYS A 16 -33.93 26.87 30.33
CA CYS A 16 -34.13 26.60 28.89
C CYS A 16 -32.82 26.76 28.11
N VAL A 17 -32.17 25.63 27.79
CA VAL A 17 -31.73 25.18 26.44
C VAL A 17 -31.11 23.77 26.63
N PHE A 18 -31.92 22.72 26.52
CA PHE A 18 -31.44 21.51 25.84
C PHE A 18 -30.98 21.94 24.44
N LEU A 19 -29.96 21.31 23.84
CA LEU A 19 -29.77 21.12 22.38
C LEU A 19 -28.32 21.22 21.89
N HIS A 20 -27.34 20.46 22.41
CA HIS A 20 -26.08 20.25 21.64
C HIS A 20 -25.56 18.80 21.64
N GLY A 21 -26.28 17.83 22.22
CA GLY A 21 -25.87 16.43 22.20
C GLY A 21 -26.89 15.44 22.78
N ARG A 22 -26.66 14.14 22.54
CA ARG A 22 -27.42 13.01 23.08
C ARG A 22 -26.60 12.33 24.17
N SER A 23 -27.06 12.38 25.41
CA SER A 23 -26.45 11.65 26.52
C SER A 23 -26.68 10.15 26.37
N ILE A 24 -25.68 9.36 26.74
CA ILE A 24 -25.74 7.90 26.78
C ILE A 24 -25.91 7.50 28.25
N PRO A 25 -26.96 6.73 28.57
CA PRO A 25 -27.20 6.31 29.95
C PRO A 25 -26.03 5.50 30.50
N LEU A 26 -25.77 5.65 31.79
CA LEU A 26 -24.72 4.91 32.52
C LEU A 26 -25.32 3.95 33.55
N GLU A 27 -26.55 3.48 33.33
CA GLU A 27 -27.08 2.35 34.10
C GLU A 27 -26.35 1.06 33.71
N LEU A 28 -25.89 0.31 34.71
CA LEU A 28 -25.11 -0.91 34.54
C LEU A 28 -25.74 -1.93 33.57
N GLU A 29 -27.07 -2.05 33.60
CA GLU A 29 -27.84 -2.98 32.77
C GLU A 29 -27.78 -2.66 31.28
N SER A 30 -27.46 -1.42 30.92
CA SER A 30 -27.35 -0.96 29.53
C SER A 30 -25.96 -1.16 28.94
N TRP A 31 -24.99 -1.62 29.74
CA TRP A 31 -23.62 -1.86 29.31
C TRP A 31 -23.25 -3.34 29.41
N ARG A 32 -22.28 -3.76 28.60
CA ARG A 32 -21.72 -5.12 28.57
C ARG A 32 -20.21 -5.05 28.53
N LEU A 33 -19.55 -6.01 29.18
CA LEU A 33 -18.11 -6.23 29.01
C LEU A 33 -17.87 -6.80 27.60
N GLY A 34 -16.86 -6.28 26.90
CA GLY A 34 -16.45 -6.81 25.59
C GLY A 34 -15.48 -7.99 25.66
N ILE A 35 -15.18 -8.49 26.87
CA ILE A 35 -14.36 -9.66 27.11
C ILE A 35 -15.09 -10.61 28.07
N GLU A 36 -15.06 -11.90 27.77
CA GLU A 36 -15.53 -12.96 28.66
C GLU A 36 -14.36 -13.47 29.52
N ASP A 37 -13.98 -12.69 30.54
CA ASP A 37 -12.93 -13.04 31.52
C ASP A 37 -13.51 -12.89 32.94
N GLY A 38 -13.39 -13.93 33.78
CA GLY A 38 -13.92 -13.92 35.15
C GLY A 38 -13.30 -12.87 36.07
N ARG A 39 -12.22 -12.19 35.65
CA ARG A 39 -11.60 -11.06 36.34
C ARG A 39 -12.24 -9.72 35.96
N ALA A 40 -13.01 -9.66 34.88
CA ALA A 40 -13.64 -8.45 34.41
C ALA A 40 -15.00 -8.22 35.11
N ARG A 41 -15.21 -7.02 35.65
CA ARG A 41 -16.48 -6.61 36.26
C ARG A 41 -16.77 -5.13 36.05
N MET A 42 -18.05 -4.80 36.07
CA MET A 42 -18.55 -3.43 36.02
C MET A 42 -19.41 -3.18 37.26
N GLU A 43 -19.28 -2.00 37.85
CA GLU A 43 -20.02 -1.59 39.03
C GLU A 43 -20.57 -0.18 38.81
N SER A 44 -21.82 0.06 39.20
CA SER A 44 -22.38 1.42 39.23
C SER A 44 -21.64 2.27 40.26
N SER A 45 -21.35 3.51 39.92
CA SER A 45 -20.65 4.46 40.78
C SER A 45 -21.24 5.87 40.64
N ARG A 46 -20.83 6.77 41.54
CA ARG A 46 -21.12 8.20 41.48
C ARG A 46 -19.82 8.95 41.71
N VAL A 47 -19.52 9.93 40.87
CA VAL A 47 -18.25 10.65 40.86
C VAL A 47 -18.46 12.15 40.84
N MET A 48 -17.57 12.89 41.49
CA MET A 48 -17.56 14.35 41.45
C MET A 48 -16.65 14.84 40.34
N ILE A 49 -17.20 15.54 39.34
CA ILE A 49 -16.45 16.15 38.24
C ILE A 49 -16.83 17.63 38.21
N GLY A 50 -15.84 18.52 38.33
CA GLY A 50 -16.08 19.97 38.33
C GLY A 50 -17.03 20.47 39.45
N GLY A 51 -17.12 19.75 40.57
CA GLY A 51 -18.03 20.08 41.68
C GLY A 51 -19.47 19.61 41.52
N VAL A 52 -19.78 18.83 40.47
CA VAL A 52 -21.09 18.23 40.22
C VAL A 52 -20.99 16.72 40.32
N GLU A 53 -22.01 16.08 40.90
CA GLU A 53 -22.10 14.62 40.98
C GLU A 53 -22.64 14.03 39.67
N HIS A 54 -21.96 13.03 39.12
CA HIS A 54 -22.33 12.34 37.88
C HIS A 54 -22.46 10.83 38.11
N PRO A 55 -23.42 10.15 37.45
CA PRO A 55 -23.39 8.70 37.36
C PRO A 55 -22.13 8.25 36.60
N ALA A 56 -21.53 7.15 37.04
CA ALA A 56 -20.36 6.57 36.41
C ALA A 56 -20.43 5.05 36.42
N ILE A 57 -19.71 4.44 35.49
CA ILE A 57 -19.44 3.01 35.50
C ILE A 57 -17.98 2.82 35.88
N ARG A 58 -17.75 2.09 36.97
CA ARG A 58 -16.43 1.63 37.36
C ARG A 58 -16.17 0.29 36.71
N VAL A 59 -15.08 0.20 35.96
CA VAL A 59 -14.70 -1.01 35.22
C VAL A 59 -13.41 -1.55 35.79
N GLU A 60 -13.39 -2.83 36.14
CA GLU A 60 -12.18 -3.61 36.38
C GLU A 60 -12.06 -4.65 35.27
N THR A 61 -10.94 -4.71 34.56
CA THR A 61 -10.77 -5.62 33.43
C THR A 61 -9.29 -5.91 33.19
N PRO A 62 -8.90 -7.06 32.60
CA PRO A 62 -7.57 -7.21 32.03
C PRO A 62 -7.27 -6.10 31.01
N VAL A 63 -6.00 -5.76 30.82
CA VAL A 63 -5.60 -4.79 29.80
C VAL A 63 -6.09 -5.23 28.42
N GLY A 64 -6.80 -4.35 27.72
CA GLY A 64 -7.42 -4.65 26.41
C GLY A 64 -8.93 -4.85 26.47
N GLY A 65 -9.51 -5.04 27.65
CA GLY A 65 -10.96 -5.11 27.82
C GLY A 65 -11.65 -3.76 27.62
N ASN A 66 -12.87 -3.80 27.10
CA ASN A 66 -13.71 -2.64 26.87
C ASN A 66 -15.12 -2.84 27.46
N ILE A 67 -15.89 -1.77 27.52
CA ILE A 67 -17.32 -1.80 27.79
C ILE A 67 -18.08 -1.32 26.56
N SER A 68 -19.26 -1.89 26.32
CA SER A 68 -20.08 -1.57 25.16
C SER A 68 -21.52 -1.29 25.56
N HIS A 69 -22.11 -0.25 24.98
CA HIS A 69 -23.52 0.09 25.05
C HIS A 69 -24.16 -0.13 23.69
N TYR A 70 -25.13 -1.03 23.61
CA TYR A 70 -25.81 -1.37 22.36
C TYR A 70 -27.12 -0.60 22.25
N PHE A 71 -27.31 0.08 21.13
CA PHE A 71 -28.58 0.75 20.85
C PHE A 71 -29.66 -0.30 20.51
N PRO A 72 -30.89 -0.15 21.03
CA PRO A 72 -31.99 -1.07 20.70
C PRO A 72 -32.26 -1.15 19.19
N GLU A 73 -32.21 0.01 18.54
CA GLU A 73 -32.41 0.20 17.11
C GLU A 73 -31.17 0.83 16.46
N GLU A 74 -31.08 0.68 15.14
CA GLU A 74 -30.06 1.37 14.38
C GLU A 74 -30.28 2.88 14.45
N PHE A 75 -29.20 3.61 14.70
CA PHE A 75 -29.22 5.04 14.96
C PHE A 75 -28.45 5.77 13.87
N ASP A 76 -29.13 6.66 13.13
CA ASP A 76 -28.46 7.60 12.25
C ASP A 76 -27.75 8.68 13.08
N GLY A 77 -26.42 8.61 13.13
CA GLY A 77 -25.58 9.59 13.79
C GLY A 77 -25.05 10.69 12.87
N SER A 78 -25.65 10.89 11.69
CA SER A 78 -25.23 11.90 10.71
C SER A 78 -25.14 13.32 11.27
N GLU A 79 -25.99 13.67 12.23
CA GLU A 79 -26.03 14.99 12.86
C GLU A 79 -24.96 15.22 13.95
N TYR A 80 -24.26 14.17 14.41
CA TYR A 80 -23.26 14.27 15.48
C TYR A 80 -21.84 14.37 14.90
N GLY A 81 -21.05 15.29 15.46
CA GLY A 81 -19.67 15.53 15.05
C GLY A 81 -18.64 14.89 15.99
N THR A 82 -19.02 14.62 17.25
CA THR A 82 -18.11 14.05 18.25
C THR A 82 -18.77 13.03 19.17
N LEU A 83 -17.98 12.07 19.64
CA LEU A 83 -18.23 11.28 20.85
C LEU A 83 -17.41 11.90 22.00
N GLU A 84 -18.08 12.27 23.09
CA GLU A 84 -17.50 12.88 24.27
C GLU A 84 -17.73 12.00 25.49
N PHE A 85 -16.72 11.87 26.36
CA PHE A 85 -16.86 11.20 27.66
C PHE A 85 -15.74 11.64 28.61
N ASP A 86 -16.03 11.57 29.91
CA ASP A 86 -15.04 11.77 30.96
C ASP A 86 -14.55 10.42 31.47
N PHE A 87 -13.26 10.32 31.78
CA PHE A 87 -12.72 9.10 32.38
C PHE A 87 -11.57 9.39 33.35
N MET A 88 -11.32 8.44 34.26
CA MET A 88 -10.21 8.48 35.20
C MET A 88 -9.62 7.07 35.37
N LEU A 89 -8.30 6.97 35.34
CA LEU A 89 -7.59 5.72 35.67
C LEU A 89 -7.39 5.60 37.18
N GLU A 90 -7.70 4.44 37.75
CA GLU A 90 -7.51 4.14 39.17
C GLU A 90 -6.35 3.19 39.45
N SER A 91 -6.00 2.29 38.52
CA SER A 91 -4.97 1.28 38.81
C SER A 91 -3.56 1.74 38.48
N GLN A 92 -3.29 2.13 37.23
CA GLN A 92 -1.94 2.46 36.74
C GLN A 92 -1.97 3.45 35.56
N PRO A 93 -0.87 4.19 35.30
CA PRO A 93 -0.74 5.01 34.10
C PRO A 93 -0.82 4.18 32.81
N LEU A 94 -1.30 4.78 31.73
CA LEU A 94 -1.39 4.13 30.41
C LEU A 94 -0.84 5.02 29.30
N PHE A 95 -0.17 4.41 28.32
CA PHE A 95 0.35 5.12 27.15
C PHE A 95 -0.66 5.20 25.99
N MET A 96 -1.72 4.39 25.99
CA MET A 96 -2.71 4.29 24.92
C MET A 96 -4.13 4.14 25.51
N CYS A 97 -5.13 4.50 24.72
CA CYS A 97 -6.56 4.34 25.00
C CYS A 97 -7.33 4.44 23.67
N TYR A 98 -8.51 3.82 23.55
CA TYR A 98 -9.38 3.97 22.40
C TYR A 98 -10.87 4.10 22.78
N GLY A 99 -11.64 4.75 21.92
CA GLY A 99 -13.09 4.77 21.97
C GLY A 99 -13.62 4.76 20.54
N TYR A 100 -14.55 3.87 20.23
CA TYR A 100 -15.09 3.76 18.87
C TYR A 100 -16.59 3.44 18.89
N LEU A 101 -17.26 3.84 17.82
CA LEU A 101 -18.64 3.45 17.52
C LEU A 101 -18.64 2.18 16.68
N HIS A 102 -19.61 1.30 16.86
CA HIS A 102 -19.73 0.10 16.03
C HIS A 102 -21.08 0.04 15.32
N SER A 103 -21.04 -0.41 14.06
CA SER A 103 -22.20 -0.62 13.19
C SER A 103 -22.81 -2.03 13.34
N SER A 104 -22.07 -2.98 13.92
CA SER A 104 -22.51 -4.38 14.04
C SER A 104 -23.02 -4.73 15.46
N ARG A 105 -23.87 -5.77 15.54
CA ARG A 105 -24.34 -6.38 16.80
C ARG A 105 -23.39 -7.44 17.38
N ARG A 106 -22.28 -7.76 16.70
CA ARG A 106 -21.33 -8.79 17.16
C ARG A 106 -20.16 -8.13 17.91
N PRO A 107 -19.88 -8.53 19.17
CA PRO A 107 -18.67 -8.11 19.86
C PRO A 107 -17.43 -8.41 19.00
N GLY A 108 -16.55 -7.43 18.81
CA GLY A 108 -15.28 -7.58 18.08
C GLY A 108 -15.32 -7.44 16.55
N ALA A 109 -16.50 -7.49 15.92
CA ALA A 109 -16.67 -7.22 14.49
C ALA A 109 -17.06 -5.76 14.28
N ALA A 110 -16.08 -4.85 14.28
CA ALA A 110 -16.30 -3.43 13.97
C ALA A 110 -15.84 -3.14 12.54
N ASP A 111 -16.78 -2.85 11.64
CA ASP A 111 -16.47 -2.38 10.28
C ASP A 111 -16.02 -0.91 10.27
N LEU A 112 -16.26 -0.17 11.36
CA LEU A 112 -15.75 1.18 11.58
C LEU A 112 -14.95 1.22 12.89
N ARG A 113 -13.63 1.12 12.80
CA ARG A 113 -12.74 1.39 13.94
C ARG A 113 -12.23 2.82 13.83
N CYS A 114 -12.79 3.71 14.64
CA CYS A 114 -12.24 5.05 14.83
C CYS A 114 -11.06 4.98 15.81
N GLU A 115 -9.96 4.33 15.40
CA GLU A 115 -8.71 4.34 16.15
C GLU A 115 -8.02 5.69 15.94
N PHE A 116 -8.41 6.71 16.70
CA PHE A 116 -7.65 7.97 16.75
C PHE A 116 -6.44 7.81 17.67
N PRO A 117 -5.37 8.62 17.48
CA PRO A 117 -4.41 8.86 18.55
C PRO A 117 -5.15 9.61 19.67
N PHE A 118 -5.86 8.86 20.50
CA PHE A 118 -6.74 9.33 21.58
C PHE A 118 -6.02 10.33 22.49
N LYS A 119 -4.71 10.15 22.67
CA LYS A 119 -3.84 11.12 23.35
C LYS A 119 -4.03 12.52 22.79
N ARG A 120 -4.02 12.71 21.46
CA ARG A 120 -4.23 14.02 20.82
C ARG A 120 -5.63 14.57 21.12
N ALA A 121 -6.65 13.71 21.20
CA ALA A 121 -8.02 14.08 21.55
C ALA A 121 -8.17 14.57 23.00
N ILE A 122 -7.26 14.18 23.90
CA ILE A 122 -7.16 14.65 25.29
C ILE A 122 -5.98 15.62 25.51
N GLY A 123 -5.35 16.13 24.43
CA GLY A 123 -4.25 17.10 24.51
C GLY A 123 -2.88 16.53 24.95
N LEU A 124 -2.72 15.21 24.96
CA LEU A 124 -1.45 14.52 25.22
C LEU A 124 -0.80 14.09 23.90
N VAL A 125 0.52 14.26 23.75
CA VAL A 125 1.24 13.75 22.57
C VAL A 125 2.26 12.70 23.03
N ASP A 126 3.12 13.04 23.98
CA ASP A 126 4.21 12.15 24.45
C ASP A 126 4.17 11.81 25.94
N THR A 127 3.08 12.13 26.64
CA THR A 127 2.92 11.88 28.08
C THR A 127 1.93 10.75 28.34
N PRO A 128 2.15 9.84 29.32
CA PRO A 128 1.16 8.84 29.69
C PRO A 128 -0.06 9.48 30.37
N ILE A 129 -1.21 8.86 30.19
CA ILE A 129 -2.43 9.14 30.95
C ILE A 129 -2.14 8.77 32.41
N GLN A 130 -2.26 9.73 33.31
CA GLN A 130 -1.93 9.57 34.71
C GLN A 130 -3.09 8.94 35.49
N LYS A 131 -2.74 8.15 36.50
CA LYS A 131 -3.69 7.66 37.50
C LYS A 131 -4.21 8.84 38.34
N GLY A 132 -5.49 8.80 38.68
CA GLY A 132 -6.15 9.76 39.58
C GLY A 132 -6.45 11.13 38.96
N VAL A 133 -6.31 11.26 37.64
CA VAL A 133 -6.62 12.50 36.89
C VAL A 133 -7.86 12.27 36.04
N TRP A 134 -8.80 13.21 36.10
CA TRP A 134 -9.95 13.26 35.20
C TRP A 134 -9.55 13.82 33.85
N TYR A 135 -9.91 13.09 32.80
CA TYR A 135 -9.69 13.48 31.42
C TYR A 135 -11.02 13.62 30.70
N HIS A 136 -11.15 14.69 29.92
CA HIS A 136 -12.27 14.89 29.01
C HIS A 136 -11.86 14.48 27.60
N ALA A 137 -12.42 13.38 27.10
CA ALA A 137 -12.16 12.87 25.76
C ALA A 137 -13.17 13.43 24.76
N ARG A 138 -12.67 13.92 23.62
CA ARG A 138 -13.50 14.36 22.48
C ARG A 138 -13.00 13.72 21.18
N VAL A 139 -13.68 12.68 20.74
CA VAL A 139 -13.35 11.90 19.54
C VAL A 139 -14.14 12.45 18.35
N SER A 140 -13.46 12.81 17.26
CA SER A 140 -14.11 13.27 16.01
C SER A 140 -14.81 12.10 15.32
N LEU A 141 -16.04 12.33 14.85
CA LEU A 141 -16.79 11.40 13.99
C LEU A 141 -16.67 11.78 12.50
N GLU A 142 -15.91 12.83 12.19
CA GLU A 142 -15.66 13.33 10.83
C GLU A 142 -14.40 12.70 10.21
N GLY A 143 -14.48 12.32 8.92
CA GLY A 143 -13.33 11.83 8.14
C GLY A 143 -13.26 10.32 7.93
N HIS A 144 -14.21 9.54 8.46
CA HIS A 144 -14.31 8.11 8.17
C HIS A 144 -14.95 7.86 6.80
N ASP A 145 -14.45 6.85 6.09
CA ASP A 145 -14.59 6.63 4.64
C ASP A 145 -16.00 6.78 4.06
N ALA A 146 -16.03 7.15 2.78
CA ALA A 146 -17.24 7.33 1.97
C ALA A 146 -18.09 6.05 1.77
N PHE A 147 -17.63 4.89 2.27
CA PHE A 147 -18.25 3.58 2.04
C PHE A 147 -19.25 3.13 3.11
N ASN A 148 -19.52 3.92 4.15
CA ASN A 148 -20.47 3.50 5.19
C ASN A 148 -21.35 4.66 5.67
N PRO A 149 -22.67 4.68 5.36
CA PRO A 149 -23.57 5.67 5.93
C PRO A 149 -23.58 5.54 7.46
N ARG A 150 -23.66 6.66 8.18
CA ARG A 150 -23.43 6.83 9.63
C ARG A 150 -24.51 6.19 10.52
N CYS A 151 -24.84 4.93 10.25
CA CYS A 151 -25.75 4.11 11.03
C CYS A 151 -24.97 3.35 12.11
N PHE A 152 -25.23 3.65 13.37
CA PHE A 152 -24.56 3.03 14.50
C PHE A 152 -25.51 2.10 15.25
N ARG A 153 -24.97 1.01 15.80
CA ARG A 153 -25.70 0.07 16.65
C ARG A 153 -25.15 0.00 18.08
N GLY A 154 -24.11 0.77 18.37
CA GLY A 154 -23.65 0.99 19.73
C GLY A 154 -22.32 1.74 19.83
N ILE A 155 -21.85 1.86 21.07
CA ILE A 155 -20.63 2.55 21.47
C ILE A 155 -19.78 1.58 22.28
N SER A 156 -18.48 1.48 21.96
CA SER A 156 -17.51 0.79 22.80
C SER A 156 -16.45 1.77 23.32
N ILE A 157 -16.19 1.72 24.63
CA ILE A 157 -15.15 2.50 25.29
C ILE A 157 -14.14 1.52 25.88
N GLY A 158 -12.89 1.58 25.44
CA GLY A 158 -11.83 0.68 25.88
C GLY A 158 -10.56 1.42 26.22
N LEU A 159 -10.22 1.48 27.50
CA LEU A 159 -8.91 1.97 27.92
C LEU A 159 -7.94 0.78 27.82
N ALA A 160 -7.01 0.79 26.87
CA ALA A 160 -6.11 -0.34 26.63
C ALA A 160 -4.67 0.09 26.39
N ASN A 161 -3.72 -0.74 26.82
CA ASN A 161 -2.35 -0.65 26.34
C ASN A 161 -2.15 -1.63 25.18
N TRP A 162 -1.87 -1.14 23.97
CA TRP A 162 -1.57 -1.99 22.80
C TRP A 162 -0.14 -2.57 22.86
N ARG A 163 0.69 -2.08 23.77
CA ARG A 163 1.96 -2.74 24.12
C ARG A 163 1.69 -3.83 25.15
N HIS A 164 1.14 -4.96 24.69
CA HIS A 164 0.99 -6.22 25.45
C HIS A 164 2.32 -6.76 26.04
N GLU A 165 3.44 -6.07 25.79
CA GLU A 165 4.78 -6.41 26.26
C GLU A 165 5.25 -5.53 27.44
N GLU A 166 4.54 -4.43 27.76
CA GLU A 166 4.89 -3.50 28.85
C GLU A 166 3.98 -3.63 30.08
N VAL A 167 2.94 -4.46 29.99
CA VAL A 167 2.00 -4.71 31.09
C VAL A 167 1.82 -6.21 31.20
N ASP A 168 2.01 -6.77 32.40
CA ASP A 168 1.86 -8.21 32.61
C ASP A 168 0.45 -8.67 32.18
N ASP A 169 0.34 -9.85 31.57
CA ASP A 169 -0.92 -10.48 31.11
C ASP A 169 -1.93 -10.72 32.27
N GLY A 170 -1.47 -10.52 33.51
CA GLY A 170 -2.25 -10.53 34.74
C GLY A 170 -2.67 -9.16 35.28
N SER A 171 -2.15 -8.05 34.75
CA SER A 171 -2.38 -6.72 35.33
C SER A 171 -3.84 -6.29 35.14
N LYS A 172 -4.44 -5.88 36.25
CA LYS A 172 -5.80 -5.35 36.27
C LYS A 172 -5.79 -3.86 35.93
N LEU A 173 -6.59 -3.51 34.93
CA LEU A 173 -6.92 -2.12 34.66
C LEU A 173 -8.22 -1.77 35.37
N THR A 174 -8.17 -0.70 36.15
CA THR A 174 -9.36 -0.14 36.81
C THR A 174 -9.54 1.30 36.40
N TYR A 175 -10.74 1.64 35.95
CA TYR A 175 -11.07 2.99 35.49
C TYR A 175 -12.54 3.32 35.70
N LEU A 176 -12.83 4.63 35.72
CA LEU A 176 -14.16 5.19 35.75
C LEU A 176 -14.49 5.84 34.41
N VAL A 177 -15.72 5.67 33.94
CA VAL A 177 -16.29 6.37 32.78
C VAL A 177 -17.54 7.13 33.23
N ALA A 178 -17.63 8.40 32.86
CA ALA A 178 -18.74 9.29 33.15
C ALA A 178 -19.08 10.18 31.95
N ASN A 179 -20.24 10.84 31.98
CA ASN A 179 -20.63 11.89 31.01
C ASN A 179 -20.50 11.49 29.53
N VAL A 180 -20.84 10.24 29.21
CA VAL A 180 -20.81 9.76 27.83
C VAL A 180 -21.94 10.43 27.04
N LYS A 181 -21.60 11.10 25.95
CA LYS A 181 -22.56 11.77 25.08
C LYS A 181 -22.06 11.86 23.64
N LEU A 182 -22.99 11.86 22.71
CA LEU A 182 -22.75 12.30 21.33
C LEU A 182 -23.02 13.80 21.26
N SER A 183 -22.18 14.55 20.58
CA SER A 183 -22.29 16.01 20.49
C SER A 183 -22.31 16.45 19.03
N LYS A 184 -23.09 17.50 18.75
CA LYS A 184 -23.15 18.15 17.43
C LYS A 184 -21.91 18.99 17.14
N ALA A 185 -21.06 19.22 18.15
CA ALA A 185 -19.79 19.92 17.98
C ALA A 185 -18.89 19.16 17.00
N ARG A 186 -18.19 19.89 16.14
CA ARG A 186 -17.25 19.35 15.17
C ARG A 186 -15.85 19.77 15.59
N VAL A 187 -14.99 18.80 15.87
CA VAL A 187 -13.56 19.10 16.09
C VAL A 187 -12.95 19.29 14.72
N ALA A 188 -12.15 20.34 14.55
CA ALA A 188 -11.30 20.47 13.39
C ALA A 188 -10.31 19.29 13.37
N GLY A 189 -10.70 18.17 12.76
CA GLY A 189 -9.75 17.21 12.24
C GLY A 189 -8.75 17.98 11.38
N GLY A 190 -7.48 17.54 11.37
CA GLY A 190 -6.42 18.23 10.61
C GLY A 190 -6.98 18.65 9.25
N ARG A 191 -7.15 19.97 9.06
CA ARG A 191 -7.77 20.48 7.85
C ARG A 191 -6.88 20.02 6.73
N LEU A 192 -7.39 19.16 5.85
CA LEU A 192 -6.80 19.03 4.52
C LEU A 192 -6.70 20.47 4.02
N ASP A 193 -5.52 20.85 3.53
CA ASP A 193 -5.41 22.12 2.83
C ASP A 193 -6.44 22.17 1.69
N ALA A 194 -6.76 23.37 1.21
CA ALA A 194 -7.82 23.56 0.24
C ALA A 194 -7.60 22.72 -1.04
N GLU A 195 -6.34 22.44 -1.40
CA GLU A 195 -6.01 21.61 -2.56
C GLU A 195 -6.30 20.13 -2.29
N CYS A 196 -5.87 19.59 -1.15
CA CYS A 196 -6.19 18.23 -0.75
C CYS A 196 -7.70 18.03 -0.57
N ALA A 197 -8.41 18.99 0.02
CA ALA A 197 -9.86 18.94 0.18
C ALA A 197 -10.57 18.91 -1.19
N ARG A 198 -10.12 19.74 -2.14
CA ARG A 198 -10.62 19.74 -3.52
C ARG A 198 -10.33 18.41 -4.20
N LYS A 199 -9.09 17.92 -4.16
CA LYS A 199 -8.70 16.62 -4.75
C LYS A 199 -9.51 15.46 -4.20
N MET A 200 -9.78 15.46 -2.89
CA MET A 200 -10.64 14.45 -2.25
C MET A 200 -12.10 14.57 -2.71
N ALA A 201 -12.62 15.78 -2.88
CA ALA A 201 -13.96 15.98 -3.41
C ALA A 201 -14.06 15.55 -4.89
N ASP A 202 -13.04 15.85 -5.69
CA ASP A 202 -12.92 15.42 -7.09
C ASP A 202 -12.89 13.89 -7.17
N TRP A 203 -12.08 13.24 -6.33
CA TRP A 203 -12.00 11.78 -6.23
C TRP A 203 -13.32 11.14 -5.81
N ARG A 204 -14.01 11.70 -4.82
CA ARG A 204 -15.33 11.21 -4.38
C ARG A 204 -16.35 11.31 -5.50
N ARG A 205 -16.43 12.45 -6.18
CA ARG A 205 -17.32 12.61 -7.35
C ARG A 205 -16.99 11.60 -8.45
N PHE A 206 -15.71 11.32 -8.69
CA PHE A 206 -15.30 10.29 -9.62
C PHE A 206 -15.81 8.91 -9.17
N VAL A 207 -15.56 8.50 -7.92
CA VAL A 207 -16.00 7.20 -7.39
C VAL A 207 -17.52 7.06 -7.39
N ASP A 208 -18.26 8.09 -6.95
CA ASP A 208 -19.73 8.09 -6.91
C ASP A 208 -20.32 8.00 -8.32
N ALA A 209 -19.66 8.60 -9.31
CA ALA A 209 -20.03 8.53 -10.71
C ALA A 209 -19.40 7.33 -11.45
N PHE A 210 -18.54 6.55 -10.80
CA PHE A 210 -17.82 5.44 -11.41
C PHE A 210 -18.78 4.26 -11.60
N ALA A 211 -19.51 4.30 -12.70
CA ALA A 211 -20.29 3.20 -13.22
C ALA A 211 -19.57 2.64 -14.44
N VAL A 212 -19.01 1.44 -14.33
CA VAL A 212 -18.49 0.71 -15.48
C VAL A 212 -19.60 -0.19 -15.98
N ASP A 213 -20.02 0.03 -17.22
CA ASP A 213 -20.91 -0.88 -17.91
C ASP A 213 -20.12 -2.13 -18.33
N TYR A 214 -20.32 -3.22 -17.59
CA TYR A 214 -19.73 -4.53 -17.90
C TYR A 214 -20.63 -5.38 -18.80
N SER A 215 -21.76 -4.84 -19.29
CA SER A 215 -22.70 -5.61 -20.12
C SER A 215 -22.14 -5.94 -21.50
N ASP A 216 -21.25 -5.10 -22.03
CA ASP A 216 -20.55 -5.33 -23.29
C ASP A 216 -19.11 -4.80 -23.27
N GLY A 217 -18.16 -5.69 -22.99
CA GLY A 217 -16.73 -5.43 -23.10
C GLY A 217 -16.15 -5.76 -24.47
N SER A 218 -16.95 -6.11 -25.48
CA SER A 218 -16.45 -6.59 -26.78
C SER A 218 -15.55 -5.58 -27.48
N ALA A 219 -15.84 -4.28 -27.34
CA ALA A 219 -15.00 -3.20 -27.84
C ALA A 219 -13.59 -3.15 -27.21
N LEU A 220 -13.43 -3.70 -26.00
CA LEU A 220 -12.14 -3.79 -25.29
C LEU A 220 -11.31 -5.03 -25.70
N LEU A 221 -11.91 -5.96 -26.45
CA LEU A 221 -11.20 -7.12 -27.01
C LEU A 221 -10.41 -6.75 -28.27
N GLY A 222 -10.80 -5.66 -28.91
CA GLY A 222 -10.11 -5.12 -30.07
C GLY A 222 -8.85 -4.36 -29.67
N ALA A 223 -7.93 -4.24 -30.61
CA ALA A 223 -6.77 -3.37 -30.47
C ALA A 223 -7.20 -1.91 -30.10
N PRO A 224 -6.33 -1.06 -29.52
CA PRO A 224 -6.68 0.32 -29.15
C PRO A 224 -6.92 1.22 -30.37
N SER A 225 -7.91 2.12 -30.39
CA SER A 225 -8.24 2.91 -31.60
C SER A 225 -7.13 3.85 -32.10
N GLY A 226 -6.27 4.35 -31.23
CA GLY A 226 -5.10 5.15 -31.59
C GLY A 226 -3.94 4.29 -32.14
N HIS A 227 -3.03 4.89 -32.90
CA HIS A 227 -1.82 4.23 -33.43
C HIS A 227 -2.08 3.02 -34.34
N ARG A 228 -3.20 3.06 -35.09
CA ARG A 228 -3.49 2.08 -36.14
C ARG A 228 -2.49 2.18 -37.28
N PHE A 229 -2.01 1.04 -37.75
CA PHE A 229 -1.31 0.99 -39.04
C PHE A 229 -2.28 1.33 -40.16
N GLU A 230 -1.84 2.17 -41.10
CA GLU A 230 -2.59 2.43 -42.34
C GLU A 230 -2.77 1.12 -43.14
N GLU A 231 -1.71 0.31 -43.18
CA GLU A 231 -1.73 -1.04 -43.74
C GLU A 231 -1.30 -2.06 -42.66
N PRO A 232 -2.13 -3.04 -42.32
CA PRO A 232 -1.77 -4.05 -41.32
C PRO A 232 -0.51 -4.84 -41.69
N ILE A 233 0.28 -5.21 -40.69
CA ILE A 233 1.52 -5.97 -40.86
C ILE A 233 1.27 -7.43 -40.51
N VAL A 234 1.48 -8.32 -41.48
CA VAL A 234 1.21 -9.74 -41.30
C VAL A 234 2.46 -10.43 -40.76
N LEU A 235 2.37 -11.05 -39.58
CA LEU A 235 3.45 -11.84 -39.00
C LEU A 235 3.36 -13.30 -39.41
N VAL A 236 2.15 -13.85 -39.40
CA VAL A 236 1.87 -15.24 -39.73
C VAL A 236 0.60 -15.30 -40.58
N ARG A 237 0.65 -16.04 -41.68
CA ARG A 237 -0.49 -16.40 -42.52
C ARG A 237 -0.23 -17.72 -43.24
N ASP A 238 -1.27 -18.52 -43.44
CA ASP A 238 -1.20 -19.81 -44.15
C ASP A 238 -0.12 -20.75 -43.60
N GLY A 239 0.08 -20.75 -42.27
CA GLY A 239 1.09 -21.56 -41.60
C GLY A 239 2.55 -21.15 -41.88
N LYS A 240 2.78 -19.95 -42.43
CA LYS A 240 4.12 -19.43 -42.78
C LYS A 240 4.46 -18.19 -41.97
N ALA A 241 5.73 -18.09 -41.58
CA ALA A 241 6.29 -16.87 -41.03
C ALA A 241 6.47 -15.84 -42.16
N LEU A 242 5.80 -14.71 -42.05
CA LEU A 242 5.93 -13.55 -42.96
C LEU A 242 6.67 -12.39 -42.29
N ALA A 243 7.27 -12.66 -41.14
CA ALA A 243 8.11 -11.74 -40.42
C ALA A 243 9.29 -12.46 -39.75
N GLU A 244 10.34 -11.70 -39.46
CA GLU A 244 11.52 -12.15 -38.74
C GLU A 244 11.96 -11.09 -37.71
N LEU A 245 12.56 -11.54 -36.61
CA LEU A 245 13.10 -10.68 -35.57
C LEU A 245 14.60 -10.46 -35.82
N ARG A 246 15.04 -9.21 -35.79
CA ARG A 246 16.44 -8.81 -35.94
C ARG A 246 16.93 -8.18 -34.65
N VAL A 247 17.84 -8.86 -33.96
CA VAL A 247 18.48 -8.43 -32.71
C VAL A 247 19.97 -8.31 -32.94
N ASN A 248 20.55 -7.13 -32.71
CA ASN A 248 22.00 -7.00 -32.75
C ASN A 248 22.61 -7.38 -31.39
N GLU A 249 23.06 -8.62 -31.26
CA GLU A 249 23.61 -9.17 -30.02
C GLU A 249 24.92 -8.50 -29.57
N SER A 250 25.66 -7.87 -30.48
CA SER A 250 26.91 -7.18 -30.14
C SER A 250 26.71 -5.85 -29.41
N TYR A 251 25.52 -5.26 -29.51
CA TYR A 251 25.22 -3.91 -28.98
C TYR A 251 23.96 -3.85 -28.11
N SER A 252 23.31 -4.99 -27.89
CA SER A 252 22.09 -5.08 -27.09
C SER A 252 22.37 -5.78 -25.76
N GLU A 253 21.76 -5.29 -24.68
CA GLU A 253 21.72 -6.06 -23.44
C GLU A 253 20.90 -7.34 -23.61
N ALA A 254 21.14 -8.33 -22.73
CA ALA A 254 20.46 -9.63 -22.76
C ALA A 254 18.92 -9.55 -22.72
N CYS A 255 18.37 -8.42 -22.28
CA CYS A 255 16.92 -8.21 -22.25
C CYS A 255 16.28 -8.07 -23.62
N VAL A 256 17.00 -7.60 -24.65
CA VAL A 256 16.46 -7.56 -26.02
C VAL A 256 16.26 -8.96 -26.56
N MET A 257 17.26 -9.83 -26.39
CA MET A 257 17.16 -11.24 -26.79
C MET A 257 16.08 -11.97 -25.97
N THR A 258 16.00 -11.70 -24.67
CA THR A 258 14.94 -12.26 -23.80
C THR A 258 13.55 -11.86 -24.32
N ALA A 259 13.37 -10.60 -24.75
CA ALA A 259 12.11 -10.13 -25.31
C ALA A 259 11.80 -10.77 -26.66
N ALA A 260 12.79 -10.91 -27.55
CA ALA A 260 12.62 -11.57 -28.84
C ALA A 260 12.19 -13.04 -28.68
N LEU A 261 12.82 -13.77 -27.74
CA LEU A 261 12.47 -15.14 -27.41
C LEU A 261 11.07 -15.25 -26.80
N ASP A 262 10.70 -14.36 -25.88
CA ASP A 262 9.35 -14.34 -25.32
C ASP A 262 8.31 -14.03 -26.41
N PHE A 263 8.58 -13.06 -27.29
CA PHE A 263 7.69 -12.71 -28.41
C PHE A 263 7.52 -13.89 -29.38
N GLN A 264 8.62 -14.49 -29.84
CA GLN A 264 8.62 -15.68 -30.70
C GLN A 264 7.83 -16.82 -30.05
N ARG A 265 8.06 -17.09 -28.76
CA ARG A 265 7.35 -18.15 -28.03
C ARG A 265 5.84 -17.92 -28.09
N TYR A 266 5.36 -16.72 -27.74
CA TYR A 266 3.92 -16.47 -27.71
C TYR A 266 3.29 -16.40 -29.11
N VAL A 267 4.01 -15.93 -30.13
CA VAL A 267 3.55 -16.04 -31.53
C VAL A 267 3.38 -17.52 -31.92
N LYS A 268 4.36 -18.37 -31.60
CA LYS A 268 4.29 -19.82 -31.84
C LYS A 268 3.18 -20.48 -31.03
N GLU A 269 3.01 -20.09 -29.77
CA GLU A 269 1.92 -20.61 -28.95
C GLU A 269 0.55 -20.19 -29.49
N MET A 270 0.38 -19.00 -30.04
CA MET A 270 -0.90 -18.56 -30.62
C MET A 270 -1.16 -19.21 -31.99
N THR A 271 -0.14 -19.29 -32.84
CA THR A 271 -0.29 -19.60 -34.28
C THR A 271 0.21 -20.96 -34.72
N GLY A 272 1.01 -21.63 -33.89
CA GLY A 272 1.77 -22.82 -34.27
C GLY A 272 3.03 -22.53 -35.10
N VAL A 273 3.27 -21.29 -35.52
CA VAL A 273 4.39 -20.90 -36.38
C VAL A 273 5.46 -20.17 -35.58
N GLU A 274 6.71 -20.62 -35.73
CA GLU A 274 7.87 -19.98 -35.11
C GLU A 274 8.44 -18.90 -36.03
N LEU A 275 8.51 -17.64 -35.55
CA LEU A 275 9.17 -16.56 -36.28
C LEU A 275 10.69 -16.71 -36.18
N PRO A 276 11.46 -16.63 -37.27
CA PRO A 276 12.92 -16.66 -37.17
C PRO A 276 13.48 -15.49 -36.36
N ILE A 277 14.50 -15.75 -35.53
CA ILE A 277 15.33 -14.73 -34.89
C ILE A 277 16.70 -14.78 -35.53
N ASN A 278 17.18 -13.66 -36.08
CA ASN A 278 18.48 -13.55 -36.73
C ASN A 278 18.78 -14.69 -37.74
N PRO A 279 17.90 -14.97 -38.72
CA PRO A 279 18.18 -16.01 -39.70
C PRO A 279 19.45 -15.67 -40.48
N SER A 280 20.25 -16.71 -40.78
CA SER A 280 21.56 -16.62 -41.44
C SER A 280 21.50 -16.11 -42.87
N THR A 281 20.35 -16.26 -43.53
CA THR A 281 20.02 -15.72 -44.84
C THR A 281 18.90 -14.70 -44.71
N GLU A 282 19.00 -13.58 -45.41
CA GLU A 282 17.85 -12.67 -45.54
C GLU A 282 16.73 -13.36 -46.29
N THR A 283 15.52 -13.28 -45.74
CA THR A 283 14.32 -13.72 -46.45
C THR A 283 13.77 -12.51 -47.20
N GLU A 284 13.70 -12.57 -48.53
CA GLU A 284 13.10 -11.48 -49.30
C GLU A 284 11.59 -11.41 -49.07
N GLY A 285 11.05 -10.19 -49.03
CA GLY A 285 9.61 -9.93 -48.95
C GLY A 285 8.96 -10.18 -47.58
N VAL A 286 9.72 -10.57 -46.54
CA VAL A 286 9.20 -10.64 -45.17
C VAL A 286 9.40 -9.32 -44.43
N THR A 287 8.55 -9.08 -43.43
CA THR A 287 8.65 -7.92 -42.55
C THR A 287 9.77 -8.12 -41.52
N LYS A 288 10.71 -7.18 -41.41
CA LYS A 288 11.74 -7.24 -40.36
C LYS A 288 11.27 -6.45 -39.14
N LEU A 289 11.22 -7.11 -37.98
CA LEU A 289 11.07 -6.47 -36.68
C LEU A 289 12.47 -6.23 -36.12
N VAL A 290 12.97 -5.01 -36.28
CA VAL A 290 14.32 -4.62 -35.87
C VAL A 290 14.28 -4.09 -34.44
N LEU A 291 15.05 -4.75 -33.57
CA LEU A 291 15.02 -4.59 -32.11
C LEU A 291 16.33 -4.04 -31.59
N GLY A 292 16.26 -2.99 -30.77
CA GLY A 292 17.42 -2.52 -30.04
C GLY A 292 17.27 -1.11 -29.50
N ARG A 293 18.26 -0.65 -28.72
CA ARG A 293 18.41 0.77 -28.41
C ARG A 293 18.59 1.56 -29.70
N ALA A 294 18.17 2.82 -29.73
CA ALA A 294 18.53 3.72 -30.82
C ALA A 294 20.02 4.05 -30.81
N CYS A 295 20.77 3.10 -31.36
CA CYS A 295 22.15 3.20 -31.77
C CYS A 295 22.10 3.11 -33.29
N SER A 296 22.77 4.05 -33.98
CA SER A 296 22.84 4.05 -35.45
C SER A 296 23.31 2.70 -36.00
N GLN A 297 24.13 1.98 -35.23
CA GLN A 297 24.70 0.67 -35.56
C GLN A 297 23.70 -0.49 -35.43
N VAL A 298 22.60 -0.33 -34.69
CA VAL A 298 21.65 -1.42 -34.39
C VAL A 298 20.38 -1.35 -35.22
N LEU A 299 19.89 -0.14 -35.48
CA LEU A 299 18.56 0.04 -36.08
C LEU A 299 18.58 0.89 -37.36
N ASN A 300 19.74 1.37 -37.81
CA ASN A 300 19.82 2.43 -38.83
C ASN A 300 18.89 3.61 -38.52
N VAL A 301 18.61 3.87 -37.24
CA VAL A 301 17.94 5.11 -36.80
C VAL A 301 18.94 6.22 -37.04
N GLY A 302 18.75 6.97 -38.11
CA GLY A 302 19.54 8.16 -38.38
C GLY A 302 19.25 9.27 -37.36
N LEU A 303 19.53 10.50 -37.77
CA LEU A 303 19.08 11.70 -37.06
C LEU A 303 17.54 11.76 -36.92
N GLU A 304 16.80 10.98 -37.71
CA GLU A 304 15.35 11.09 -37.90
C GLU A 304 14.49 10.84 -36.65
N HIS A 305 14.96 10.02 -35.69
CA HIS A 305 14.20 9.72 -34.47
C HIS A 305 14.89 10.23 -33.20
N ARG A 306 15.78 11.24 -33.33
CA ARG A 306 16.48 11.85 -32.19
C ARG A 306 15.53 12.45 -31.16
N ASP A 307 14.40 12.99 -31.60
CA ASP A 307 13.42 13.59 -30.69
C ASP A 307 12.70 12.52 -29.85
N ASP A 308 12.40 11.35 -30.41
CA ASP A 308 11.85 10.22 -29.65
C ASP A 308 12.81 9.80 -28.54
N ILE A 309 14.10 9.68 -28.87
CA ILE A 309 15.14 9.33 -27.90
C ILE A 309 15.32 10.39 -26.83
N ARG A 310 15.28 11.67 -27.20
CA ARG A 310 15.31 12.76 -26.21
C ARG A 310 14.14 12.65 -25.23
N ARG A 311 12.94 12.32 -25.72
CA ARG A 311 11.73 12.18 -24.89
C ARG A 311 11.73 10.93 -24.02
N LEU A 312 12.37 9.86 -24.48
CA LEU A 312 12.51 8.59 -23.76
C LEU A 312 13.68 8.59 -22.76
N ALA A 313 14.57 9.58 -22.83
CA ALA A 313 15.78 9.65 -22.00
C ALA A 313 15.48 9.50 -20.51
N GLY A 314 16.24 8.64 -19.83
CA GLY A 314 16.09 8.37 -18.39
C GLY A 314 14.88 7.51 -18.01
N THR A 315 14.16 6.98 -19.00
CA THR A 315 13.01 6.08 -18.82
C THR A 315 13.24 4.74 -19.52
N ASP A 316 12.38 3.77 -19.23
CA ASP A 316 12.25 2.52 -19.98
C ASP A 316 11.02 2.51 -20.89
N GLY A 317 10.61 3.70 -21.36
CA GLY A 317 9.63 3.84 -22.42
C GLY A 317 10.14 3.33 -23.77
N TYR A 318 9.25 3.31 -24.76
CA TYR A 318 9.54 2.75 -26.07
C TYR A 318 8.88 3.55 -27.20
N ALA A 319 9.39 3.35 -28.40
CA ALA A 319 8.83 3.83 -29.63
C ALA A 319 8.73 2.70 -30.66
N ILE A 320 7.70 2.77 -31.51
CA ILE A 320 7.50 1.88 -32.64
C ILE A 320 7.38 2.75 -33.88
N ARG A 321 8.27 2.53 -34.86
CA ARG A 321 8.29 3.29 -36.12
C ARG A 321 8.29 2.33 -37.29
N ARG A 322 7.41 2.57 -38.25
CA ARG A 322 7.42 1.86 -39.53
C ARG A 322 8.39 2.55 -40.48
N VAL A 323 9.27 1.79 -41.10
CA VAL A 323 10.20 2.26 -42.13
C VAL A 323 10.10 1.34 -43.33
N GLY A 324 9.35 1.78 -44.34
CA GLY A 324 8.95 0.91 -45.45
C GLY A 324 8.08 -0.25 -44.95
N ASN A 325 8.54 -1.48 -45.19
CA ASN A 325 7.87 -2.69 -44.71
C ASN A 325 8.33 -3.11 -43.30
N ASP A 326 9.39 -2.51 -42.76
CA ASP A 326 9.98 -2.94 -41.50
C ASP A 326 9.44 -2.16 -40.31
N LEU A 327 9.44 -2.81 -39.14
CA LEU A 327 9.14 -2.19 -37.86
C LEU A 327 10.41 -2.04 -37.05
N ARG A 328 10.67 -0.83 -36.59
CA ARG A 328 11.72 -0.52 -35.62
C ARG A 328 11.08 -0.37 -34.24
N ILE A 329 11.50 -1.20 -33.30
CA ILE A 329 11.06 -1.15 -31.90
C ILE A 329 12.28 -0.77 -31.06
N PHE A 330 12.20 0.39 -30.41
CA PHE A 330 13.36 0.97 -29.76
C PHE A 330 13.04 1.76 -28.49
N GLY A 331 14.05 1.92 -27.65
CA GLY A 331 13.99 2.75 -26.46
C GLY A 331 15.29 3.54 -26.24
N ALA A 332 15.28 4.42 -25.25
CA ALA A 332 16.51 5.04 -24.74
C ALA A 332 17.40 4.02 -24.00
N CYS A 333 16.81 2.92 -23.53
CA CYS A 333 17.49 1.74 -23.00
C CYS A 333 16.85 0.45 -23.56
N ASP A 334 17.53 -0.68 -23.40
CA ASP A 334 17.09 -1.96 -23.95
C ASP A 334 15.83 -2.52 -23.28
N LYS A 335 15.55 -2.15 -22.02
CA LYS A 335 14.27 -2.44 -21.35
C LYS A 335 13.07 -1.88 -22.11
N GLY A 336 13.25 -0.72 -22.77
CA GLY A 336 12.21 -0.12 -23.61
C GLY A 336 11.83 -1.04 -24.77
N VAL A 337 12.80 -1.64 -25.44
CA VAL A 337 12.56 -2.59 -26.55
C VAL A 337 11.67 -3.75 -26.08
N LEU A 338 12.01 -4.29 -24.91
CA LEU A 338 11.25 -5.36 -24.28
C LEU A 338 9.80 -4.91 -23.97
N ASN A 339 9.62 -3.71 -23.40
CA ASN A 339 8.29 -3.16 -23.13
C ASN A 339 7.47 -2.96 -24.43
N GLY A 340 8.12 -2.53 -25.51
CA GLY A 340 7.48 -2.33 -26.82
C GLY A 340 6.99 -3.62 -27.47
N LEU A 341 7.75 -4.71 -27.36
CA LEU A 341 7.31 -6.03 -27.86
C LEU A 341 6.11 -6.57 -27.07
N TYR A 342 6.10 -6.40 -25.75
CA TYR A 342 4.93 -6.78 -24.95
C TYR A 342 3.71 -5.93 -25.28
N ALA A 343 3.89 -4.63 -25.51
CA ALA A 343 2.80 -3.76 -25.98
C ALA A 343 2.28 -4.18 -27.36
N LEU A 344 3.15 -4.58 -28.29
CA LEU A 344 2.73 -5.09 -29.60
C LEU A 344 1.86 -6.34 -29.48
N LEU A 345 2.22 -7.30 -28.61
CA LEU A 345 1.39 -8.49 -28.39
C LEU A 345 0.06 -8.12 -27.72
N GLU A 346 0.09 -7.37 -26.62
CA GLU A 346 -1.12 -6.96 -25.88
C GLU A 346 -2.12 -6.21 -26.77
N ASN A 347 -1.62 -5.29 -27.60
CA ASN A 347 -2.48 -4.42 -28.39
C ASN A 347 -2.91 -5.04 -29.73
N ASN A 348 -2.47 -6.25 -30.07
CA ASN A 348 -2.84 -6.93 -31.31
C ASN A 348 -3.40 -8.34 -31.08
N THR A 349 -3.50 -8.80 -29.83
CA THR A 349 -3.98 -10.15 -29.48
C THR A 349 -4.82 -10.10 -28.20
N GLY A 350 -5.52 -11.20 -27.89
CA GLY A 350 -6.23 -11.36 -26.62
C GLY A 350 -5.32 -11.81 -25.45
N ILE A 351 -4.00 -11.56 -25.50
CA ILE A 351 -3.09 -12.04 -24.47
C ILE A 351 -3.28 -11.29 -23.15
N ILE A 352 -3.31 -12.05 -22.05
CA ILE A 352 -3.35 -11.53 -20.69
C ILE A 352 -2.18 -12.12 -19.91
N TRP A 353 -1.32 -11.23 -19.43
CA TRP A 353 -0.23 -11.54 -18.51
C TRP A 353 -0.76 -11.76 -17.09
N ALA A 354 -1.56 -12.81 -16.91
CA ALA A 354 -2.13 -13.14 -15.63
C ALA A 354 -1.05 -13.49 -14.60
N ARG A 355 -1.33 -13.20 -13.32
CA ARG A 355 -0.43 -13.57 -12.23
C ARG A 355 -0.19 -15.08 -12.30
N PRO A 356 1.06 -15.56 -12.08
CA PRO A 356 1.38 -16.97 -12.27
C PRO A 356 0.42 -17.88 -11.51
N ASN A 357 -0.29 -18.71 -12.25
CA ASN A 357 -1.17 -19.74 -11.73
C ASN A 357 -0.87 -21.04 -12.48
N PRO A 358 -0.62 -22.15 -11.77
CA PRO A 358 -0.27 -23.42 -12.42
C PRO A 358 -1.40 -24.01 -13.28
N ASP A 359 -2.66 -23.64 -13.03
CA ASP A 359 -3.83 -24.21 -13.71
C ASP A 359 -4.06 -23.59 -15.09
N PHE A 360 -3.72 -22.31 -15.28
CA PHE A 360 -4.03 -21.60 -16.53
C PHE A 360 -2.87 -20.75 -17.10
N GLY A 361 -1.85 -20.41 -16.33
CA GLY A 361 -0.68 -19.69 -16.81
C GLY A 361 -1.00 -18.34 -17.50
N THR A 362 -0.44 -18.13 -18.69
CA THR A 362 -0.74 -16.98 -19.55
C THR A 362 -1.97 -17.28 -20.40
N VAL A 363 -2.94 -16.36 -20.44
CA VAL A 363 -4.20 -16.56 -21.17
C VAL A 363 -4.09 -15.91 -22.54
N PHE A 364 -4.43 -16.63 -23.61
CA PHE A 364 -4.50 -16.12 -24.99
C PHE A 364 -5.36 -17.03 -25.87
N SER A 365 -5.82 -16.50 -27.00
CA SER A 365 -6.54 -17.28 -28.02
C SER A 365 -5.58 -17.85 -29.07
N LYS A 366 -5.90 -19.03 -29.61
CA LYS A 366 -5.24 -19.57 -30.81
C LYS A 366 -5.78 -18.85 -32.05
N CYS A 367 -4.94 -18.66 -33.06
CA CYS A 367 -5.32 -18.07 -34.33
C CYS A 367 -4.48 -18.61 -35.49
N ASP A 368 -5.07 -18.77 -36.67
CA ASP A 368 -4.34 -19.26 -37.85
C ASP A 368 -3.48 -18.17 -38.50
N GLU A 369 -3.87 -16.92 -38.30
CA GLU A 369 -3.15 -15.72 -38.74
C GLU A 369 -2.87 -14.80 -37.56
N LEU A 370 -1.72 -14.14 -37.58
CA LEU A 370 -1.41 -13.05 -36.66
C LEU A 370 -1.04 -11.80 -37.46
N VAL A 371 -1.88 -10.78 -37.32
CA VAL A 371 -1.78 -9.50 -38.03
C VAL A 371 -1.69 -8.38 -37.01
N LEU A 372 -0.67 -7.55 -37.12
CA LEU A 372 -0.53 -6.32 -36.35
C LEU A 372 -1.33 -5.21 -37.03
N VAL A 373 -2.35 -4.73 -36.34
CA VAL A 373 -3.18 -3.57 -36.72
C VAL A 373 -2.80 -2.31 -35.94
N TRP A 374 -2.05 -2.46 -34.85
CA TRP A 374 -1.63 -1.41 -33.93
C TRP A 374 -0.10 -1.35 -33.80
N GLY A 375 0.45 -0.13 -33.78
CA GLY A 375 1.88 0.13 -33.60
C GLY A 375 2.40 1.32 -34.41
N GLN A 376 1.55 2.04 -35.15
CA GLN A 376 1.95 3.18 -35.97
C GLN A 376 2.31 4.39 -35.09
N ASP A 377 3.53 4.89 -35.27
CA ASP A 377 4.04 6.12 -34.62
C ASP A 377 3.83 6.17 -33.10
N VAL A 378 3.95 5.01 -32.43
CA VAL A 378 3.80 4.91 -30.97
C VAL A 378 5.00 5.55 -30.27
N LEU A 379 4.76 6.40 -29.27
CA LEU A 379 5.77 6.88 -28.34
C LEU A 379 5.21 6.81 -26.92
N GLU A 380 5.59 5.78 -26.18
CA GLU A 380 5.15 5.59 -24.79
C GLU A 380 6.24 6.04 -23.83
N VAL A 381 6.00 7.16 -23.13
CA VAL A 381 6.83 7.63 -22.02
C VAL A 381 6.13 7.29 -20.71
N PRO A 382 6.67 6.39 -19.87
CA PRO A 382 6.03 6.02 -18.62
C PRO A 382 5.98 7.21 -17.66
N SER A 383 4.82 7.43 -17.05
CA SER A 383 4.64 8.52 -16.07
C SER A 383 5.44 8.32 -14.78
N SER A 384 5.68 7.06 -14.40
CA SER A 384 6.47 6.69 -13.22
C SER A 384 7.77 6.03 -13.65
N LYS A 385 8.90 6.55 -13.17
CA LYS A 385 10.24 6.01 -13.48
C LYS A 385 10.45 4.57 -12.97
N TYR A 386 9.88 4.26 -11.80
CA TYR A 386 9.94 2.94 -11.18
C TYR A 386 8.54 2.40 -10.96
N ARG A 387 8.32 1.15 -11.39
CA ARG A 387 7.01 0.48 -11.38
C ARG A 387 7.24 -0.99 -11.05
N GLY A 388 6.60 -1.49 -10.00
CA GLY A 388 6.76 -2.90 -9.61
C GLY A 388 6.12 -3.23 -8.28
N PHE A 389 6.11 -4.52 -7.98
CA PHE A 389 5.59 -5.10 -6.76
C PHE A 389 6.60 -6.07 -6.16
N GLY A 390 6.43 -6.42 -4.87
CA GLY A 390 7.17 -7.51 -4.25
C GLY A 390 6.95 -8.84 -4.98
N CYS A 391 7.95 -9.31 -5.71
CA CYS A 391 7.88 -10.51 -6.55
C CYS A 391 9.06 -11.45 -6.26
N PHE A 392 8.75 -12.66 -5.78
CA PHE A 392 9.73 -13.70 -5.50
C PHE A 392 9.73 -14.78 -6.59
N GLY A 393 10.92 -15.21 -7.00
CA GLY A 393 11.10 -16.27 -7.98
C GLY A 393 10.91 -15.84 -9.42
N GLU A 394 11.49 -16.61 -10.34
CA GLU A 394 11.57 -16.30 -11.76
C GLU A 394 10.19 -16.08 -12.41
N THR A 395 9.20 -16.91 -12.07
CA THR A 395 7.86 -16.82 -12.65
C THR A 395 7.15 -15.50 -12.32
N ASN A 396 7.27 -15.01 -11.08
CA ASN A 396 6.69 -13.72 -10.70
C ASN A 396 7.47 -12.54 -11.31
N GLN A 397 8.78 -12.67 -11.49
CA GLN A 397 9.61 -11.66 -12.15
C GLN A 397 9.28 -11.55 -13.63
N ALA A 398 9.08 -12.69 -14.30
CA ALA A 398 8.62 -12.74 -15.69
C ALA A 398 7.25 -12.06 -15.82
N TRP A 399 6.30 -12.40 -14.95
CA TRP A 399 4.98 -11.78 -14.90
C TRP A 399 5.04 -10.26 -14.73
N MET A 400 5.79 -9.77 -13.75
CA MET A 400 5.93 -8.33 -13.50
C MET A 400 6.57 -7.62 -14.70
N THR A 401 7.56 -8.25 -15.32
CA THR A 401 8.25 -7.69 -16.50
C THR A 401 7.28 -7.59 -17.68
N ARG A 402 6.47 -8.62 -17.92
CA ARG A 402 5.43 -8.64 -18.97
C ARG A 402 4.39 -7.54 -18.78
N ASN A 403 4.05 -7.23 -17.53
CA ASN A 403 3.21 -6.08 -17.17
C ASN A 403 3.99 -4.73 -17.16
N ARG A 404 5.09 -4.63 -17.93
CA ARG A 404 5.96 -3.44 -18.06
C ARG A 404 6.49 -2.89 -16.72
N GLY A 405 6.58 -3.73 -15.69
CA GLY A 405 7.29 -3.43 -14.45
C GLY A 405 8.81 -3.44 -14.66
N ASN A 406 9.51 -2.65 -13.85
CA ASN A 406 10.95 -2.43 -13.95
C ASN A 406 11.64 -2.25 -12.57
N TYR A 407 10.89 -2.37 -11.48
CA TYR A 407 11.41 -2.30 -10.13
C TYR A 407 11.33 -3.66 -9.45
N MET A 408 12.47 -4.32 -9.33
CA MET A 408 12.59 -5.67 -8.79
C MET A 408 12.78 -5.60 -7.29
N THR A 409 11.75 -5.98 -6.53
CA THR A 409 11.81 -6.11 -5.08
C THR A 409 11.36 -7.50 -4.65
N ALA A 410 12.06 -8.05 -3.66
CA ALA A 410 11.81 -9.32 -3.03
C ALA A 410 11.78 -8.93 -1.55
N GLY A 411 10.61 -9.04 -0.92
CA GLY A 411 10.27 -8.52 0.41
C GLY A 411 11.44 -8.15 1.35
N GLY A 412 11.65 -8.92 2.41
CA GLY A 412 12.64 -8.60 3.44
C GLY A 412 13.92 -9.41 3.39
N GLY A 413 15.03 -8.87 3.92
CA GLY A 413 16.31 -9.59 4.08
C GLY A 413 17.25 -9.64 2.86
N ASN A 414 18.27 -10.52 2.92
CA ASN A 414 19.26 -10.66 1.85
C ASN A 414 18.70 -11.45 0.66
N ASN A 415 18.21 -10.72 -0.34
CA ASN A 415 17.54 -11.28 -1.51
C ASN A 415 18.38 -11.19 -2.78
N TYR A 416 19.71 -11.09 -2.66
CA TYR A 416 20.59 -10.99 -3.82
C TYR A 416 20.42 -12.14 -4.82
N TRP A 417 20.37 -13.37 -4.30
CA TRP A 417 20.15 -14.58 -5.09
C TRP A 417 18.81 -14.57 -5.85
N ALA A 418 17.80 -13.90 -5.30
CA ALA A 418 16.47 -13.86 -5.90
C ALA A 418 16.46 -13.07 -7.21
N PHE A 419 17.43 -12.17 -7.46
CA PHE A 419 17.42 -11.29 -8.64
C PHE A 419 18.39 -11.69 -9.75
N ALA A 420 19.21 -12.72 -9.55
CA ALA A 420 20.12 -13.18 -10.60
C ALA A 420 19.36 -13.55 -11.89
N SER A 421 18.22 -14.23 -11.77
CA SER A 421 17.32 -14.55 -12.87
C SER A 421 16.65 -13.33 -13.50
N ALA A 422 16.50 -12.23 -12.75
CA ALA A 422 15.82 -11.03 -13.21
C ALA A 422 16.73 -10.06 -13.99
N LYS A 423 18.07 -10.23 -13.94
CA LYS A 423 19.01 -9.40 -14.72
C LYS A 423 18.72 -9.44 -16.21
N LYS A 424 18.28 -10.60 -16.72
CA LYS A 424 17.89 -10.77 -18.13
C LYS A 424 16.69 -9.92 -18.55
N TYR A 425 15.95 -9.33 -17.62
CA TYR A 425 14.80 -8.46 -17.93
C TYR A 425 15.18 -6.99 -18.05
N GLY A 426 16.45 -6.59 -17.85
CA GLY A 426 16.91 -5.21 -18.06
C GLY A 426 16.33 -4.21 -17.04
N SER A 427 15.93 -4.67 -15.85
CA SER A 427 15.41 -3.76 -14.82
C SER A 427 16.51 -2.80 -14.35
N PRO A 428 16.28 -1.48 -14.37
CA PRO A 428 17.28 -0.49 -13.96
C PRO A 428 17.48 -0.42 -12.44
N MET A 429 16.61 -1.08 -11.67
CA MET A 429 16.66 -1.01 -10.21
C MET A 429 16.26 -2.35 -9.58
N PHE A 430 17.13 -2.80 -8.70
CA PHE A 430 16.94 -3.98 -7.86
C PHE A 430 17.05 -3.55 -6.41
N TRP A 431 16.04 -3.90 -5.60
CA TRP A 431 16.02 -3.54 -4.20
C TRP A 431 16.65 -4.67 -3.36
N PHE A 432 17.87 -4.42 -2.87
CA PHE A 432 18.56 -5.33 -1.94
C PHE A 432 18.29 -4.92 -0.50
N HIS A 433 18.07 -5.91 0.37
CA HIS A 433 17.82 -5.68 1.79
C HIS A 433 16.60 -4.76 2.02
N GLY A 434 15.41 -5.24 1.64
CA GLY A 434 14.13 -4.57 1.92
C GLY A 434 13.71 -4.63 3.39
N GLY A 435 12.40 -4.64 3.68
CA GLY A 435 11.88 -4.66 5.06
C GLY A 435 12.42 -5.81 5.94
N HIS A 436 12.19 -5.79 7.26
CA HIS A 436 12.55 -6.89 8.17
C HIS A 436 14.04 -7.35 8.11
N ASN A 437 14.96 -6.46 7.75
CA ASN A 437 16.38 -6.75 7.50
C ASN A 437 17.32 -6.29 8.63
N VAL A 438 16.85 -5.50 9.61
CA VAL A 438 17.73 -4.84 10.59
C VAL A 438 18.62 -5.85 11.31
N GLY A 439 18.09 -7.03 11.64
CA GLY A 439 18.87 -8.11 12.25
C GLY A 439 19.93 -8.74 11.33
N THR A 440 19.77 -8.69 9.99
CA THR A 440 20.73 -9.32 9.06
C THR A 440 22.08 -8.62 9.05
N PHE A 441 22.13 -7.32 9.37
CA PHE A 441 23.38 -6.57 9.41
C PHE A 441 24.26 -6.94 10.61
N VAL A 442 23.70 -7.43 11.71
CA VAL A 442 24.46 -7.68 12.94
C VAL A 442 24.71 -9.17 13.16
N LYS A 443 23.73 -10.04 12.87
CA LYS A 443 23.76 -11.48 13.18
C LYS A 443 25.00 -12.24 12.72
N SER A 444 25.56 -11.91 11.56
CA SER A 444 26.74 -12.61 11.03
C SER A 444 28.02 -12.26 11.77
N SER A 445 28.17 -11.01 12.17
CA SER A 445 29.36 -10.49 12.86
C SER A 445 29.30 -10.64 14.39
N HIS A 446 28.09 -10.54 14.95
CA HIS A 446 27.83 -10.55 16.38
C HIS A 446 26.62 -11.47 16.65
N PRO A 447 26.82 -12.79 16.60
CA PRO A 447 25.73 -13.74 16.79
C PRO A 447 25.16 -13.65 18.21
N PHE A 448 23.87 -13.95 18.35
CA PHE A 448 23.16 -13.86 19.63
C PHE A 448 23.78 -14.71 20.75
N SER A 449 24.35 -15.86 20.40
CA SER A 449 25.01 -16.77 21.36
C SER A 449 26.20 -16.13 22.08
N GLU A 450 26.85 -15.15 21.45
CA GLU A 450 28.04 -14.47 21.96
C GLU A 450 27.73 -13.05 22.44
N TYR A 451 26.81 -12.36 21.75
CA TYR A 451 26.48 -10.95 21.98
C TYR A 451 24.98 -10.75 22.27
N PRO A 452 24.38 -11.44 23.25
CA PRO A 452 22.96 -11.34 23.51
C PRO A 452 22.55 -9.90 23.86
N GLU A 453 23.45 -9.10 24.42
CA GLU A 453 23.26 -7.71 24.82
C GLU A 453 22.91 -6.76 23.67
N LEU A 454 23.26 -7.13 22.45
CA LEU A 454 22.97 -6.39 21.21
C LEU A 454 21.54 -6.66 20.70
N TYR A 455 20.84 -7.65 21.24
CA TYR A 455 19.50 -8.00 20.79
C TYR A 455 18.42 -7.53 21.77
N SER A 456 17.23 -7.26 21.26
CA SER A 456 16.13 -6.72 22.06
C SER A 456 15.86 -7.59 23.30
N LEU A 457 15.71 -6.92 24.44
CA LEU A 457 15.19 -7.52 25.66
C LEU A 457 13.66 -7.54 25.57
N ILE A 458 13.08 -8.70 25.34
CA ILE A 458 11.63 -8.88 25.23
C ILE A 458 11.19 -9.70 26.44
N ARG A 459 10.43 -9.07 27.35
CA ARG A 459 9.93 -9.71 28.59
C ARG A 459 11.04 -10.29 29.46
N GLY A 460 12.07 -9.48 29.74
CA GLY A 460 13.22 -9.88 30.57
C GLY A 460 14.14 -10.92 29.95
N LYS A 461 13.84 -11.42 28.74
CA LYS A 461 14.67 -12.39 28.02
C LYS A 461 15.14 -11.80 26.71
N ARG A 462 16.44 -11.90 26.45
CA ARG A 462 17.02 -11.52 25.16
C ARG A 462 16.66 -12.59 24.12
N ARG A 463 16.33 -12.17 22.90
CA ARG A 463 15.88 -13.05 21.82
C ARG A 463 16.53 -12.63 20.51
N ASP A 464 16.63 -13.54 19.55
CA ASP A 464 17.22 -13.33 18.23
C ASP A 464 16.25 -13.61 17.05
N SER A 465 15.05 -14.08 17.36
CA SER A 465 13.97 -14.36 16.41
C SER A 465 12.79 -13.42 16.65
N ALA A 466 12.16 -12.97 15.56
CA ALA A 466 11.03 -12.04 15.56
C ALA A 466 11.24 -10.77 16.42
N CYS A 467 12.49 -10.32 16.56
CA CYS A 467 12.86 -9.19 17.40
C CYS A 467 13.69 -8.16 16.61
N ASN A 468 13.71 -6.93 17.10
CA ASN A 468 14.63 -5.90 16.64
C ASN A 468 16.01 -6.05 17.34
N LEU A 469 16.93 -5.16 16.97
CA LEU A 469 18.19 -4.97 17.68
C LEU A 469 18.00 -4.00 18.85
N CYS A 470 18.87 -4.10 19.85
CA CYS A 470 18.84 -3.24 21.04
C CYS A 470 19.58 -1.91 20.77
N PHE A 471 18.93 -0.94 20.13
CA PHE A 471 19.53 0.38 19.87
C PHE A 471 19.77 1.24 21.11
N THR A 472 19.26 0.83 22.28
CA THR A 472 19.62 1.43 23.57
C THR A 472 20.95 0.91 24.12
N ASN A 473 21.53 -0.15 23.54
CA ASN A 473 22.89 -0.55 23.85
C ASN A 473 23.86 0.46 23.20
N PRO A 474 24.77 1.09 23.97
CA PRO A 474 25.66 2.13 23.45
C PRO A 474 26.59 1.65 22.32
N GLN A 475 26.86 0.34 22.23
CA GLN A 475 27.69 -0.23 21.17
C GLN A 475 26.92 -0.44 19.86
N MET A 476 25.58 -0.59 19.92
CA MET A 476 24.76 -0.99 18.78
C MET A 476 24.87 -0.03 17.60
N GLY A 477 24.84 1.28 17.86
CA GLY A 477 24.93 2.28 16.79
C GLY A 477 26.21 2.12 15.96
N LYS A 478 27.35 1.87 16.63
CA LYS A 478 28.64 1.64 15.97
C LYS A 478 28.64 0.31 15.21
N VAL A 479 28.26 -0.79 15.86
CA VAL A 479 28.24 -2.13 15.25
C VAL A 479 27.36 -2.16 14.00
N PHE A 480 26.15 -1.59 14.10
CA PHE A 480 25.23 -1.51 12.97
C PHE A 480 25.82 -0.69 11.81
N ALA A 481 26.38 0.48 12.10
CA ALA A 481 26.96 1.36 11.09
C ALA A 481 28.18 0.72 10.39
N ASP A 482 29.09 0.12 11.16
CA ASP A 482 30.28 -0.55 10.61
C ASP A 482 29.88 -1.68 9.65
N ASN A 483 28.90 -2.51 10.05
CA ASN A 483 28.44 -3.62 9.23
C ASN A 483 27.67 -3.17 7.98
N LEU A 484 26.86 -2.11 8.10
CA LEU A 484 26.17 -1.52 6.95
C LEU A 484 27.18 -0.97 5.93
N LEU A 485 28.20 -0.23 6.40
CA LEU A 485 29.25 0.31 5.55
C LEU A 485 30.08 -0.79 4.90
N ASP A 486 30.42 -1.83 5.64
CA ASP A 486 31.15 -2.98 5.10
C ASP A 486 30.34 -3.73 4.04
N MET A 487 29.04 -3.93 4.26
CA MET A 487 28.16 -4.50 3.25
C MET A 487 28.06 -3.60 2.01
N ALA A 488 27.88 -2.29 2.18
CA ALA A 488 27.81 -1.34 1.07
C ALA A 488 29.08 -1.34 0.21
N ARG A 489 30.27 -1.52 0.83
CA ARG A 489 31.55 -1.68 0.11
C ARG A 489 31.65 -3.00 -0.68
N ARG A 490 30.96 -4.04 -0.22
CA ARG A 490 30.93 -5.38 -0.84
C ARG A 490 29.80 -5.54 -1.86
N MET A 491 28.88 -4.58 -1.96
CA MET A 491 27.81 -4.62 -2.96
C MET A 491 28.40 -4.60 -4.37
N PRO A 492 27.98 -5.53 -5.25
CA PRO A 492 28.47 -5.56 -6.62
C PRO A 492 28.22 -4.23 -7.35
N ARG A 493 29.19 -3.72 -8.10
CA ARG A 493 29.08 -2.43 -8.82
C ARG A 493 28.07 -2.48 -9.97
N ASP A 494 27.74 -3.67 -10.47
CA ASP A 494 26.73 -3.91 -11.52
C ASP A 494 25.29 -3.85 -10.98
N VAL A 495 25.13 -3.48 -9.71
CA VAL A 495 23.88 -3.55 -8.95
C VAL A 495 23.52 -2.19 -8.33
N THR A 496 24.49 -1.28 -8.25
CA THR A 496 24.24 0.14 -8.01
C THR A 496 23.79 0.78 -9.33
N GLY A 497 22.50 1.11 -9.41
CA GLY A 497 21.93 1.86 -10.54
C GLY A 497 22.51 3.26 -10.70
#